data_AF-A0A8J6JTT2-F1
#
_entry.id   AF-A0A8J6JTT2-F1
#
_cell.length_a   1.000
_cell.length_b   1.000
_cell.length_c   1.000
_cell.angle_alpha   90.00
_cell.angle_beta   90.00
_cell.angle_gamma   90.00
#
_symmetry.space_group_name_H-M   'P 1'
#
loop_
_entity.id
_entity.type
_entity.pdbx_description
1 polymer ?
#
loop_
_entity_poly.entity_id
_entity_poly.type
_entity_poly.pdbx_seq_one_letter_code
_entity_poly.pdbx_strand_id
1 'polypeptide(L)' 'MHEQNRRDQGSDRGMLLRWGVLVVLLGIGGLLLASRAADAYTEAVGFLLTGFGLLLGFRLALRVSS' A
#
# COMPACT_ATOMS: atom_id res chain seq x y z
N MET A 1 -25.55 -6.28 22.54
CA MET A 1 -25.10 -6.26 21.12
C MET A 1 -24.33 -5.00 20.71
N HIS A 2 -24.30 -3.91 21.49
CA HIS A 2 -23.54 -2.70 21.12
C HIS A 2 -22.01 -2.76 21.39
N GLU A 3 -21.53 -3.65 22.26
CA GLU A 3 -20.11 -3.74 22.60
C GLU A 3 -19.27 -4.54 21.58
N GLN A 4 -19.85 -5.47 20.83
CA GLN A 4 -19.14 -6.20 19.76
C GLN A 4 -18.79 -5.28 18.59
N ASN A 5 -19.71 -4.40 18.19
CA ASN A 5 -19.51 -3.47 17.07
C ASN A 5 -18.31 -2.51 17.26
N ARG A 6 -17.91 -2.20 18.51
CA ARG A 6 -16.71 -1.38 18.77
C ARG A 6 -15.40 -2.15 18.61
N ARG A 7 -15.40 -3.47 18.85
CA ARG A 7 -14.18 -4.30 18.73
C ARG A 7 -13.85 -4.57 17.26
N ASP A 8 -14.86 -4.80 16.43
CA ASP A 8 -14.68 -5.01 15.00
C ASP A 8 -14.16 -3.74 14.30
N GLN A 9 -14.75 -2.57 14.60
CA GLN A 9 -14.30 -1.29 14.05
C GLN A 9 -12.84 -0.93 14.37
N GLY A 10 -12.34 -1.33 15.55
CA GLY A 10 -10.93 -1.12 15.92
C GLY A 10 -9.98 -2.02 15.13
N SER A 11 -10.39 -3.26 14.87
CA SER A 11 -9.62 -4.25 14.11
C SER A 11 -9.51 -3.87 12.63
N ASP A 12 -10.61 -3.41 12.02
CA ASP A 12 -10.64 -3.00 10.62
C ASP A 12 -9.73 -1.79 10.36
N ARG A 13 -9.77 -0.79 11.24
CA ARG A 13 -8.90 0.39 11.14
C ARG A 13 -7.42 0.04 11.25
N GLY A 14 -7.05 -0.84 12.18
CA GLY A 14 -5.68 -1.31 12.34
C GLY A 14 -5.18 -2.09 11.12
N MET A 15 -6.05 -2.92 10.53
CA MET A 15 -5.73 -3.68 9.31
C MET A 15 -5.56 -2.75 8.11
N LEU A 16 -6.45 -1.77 7.92
CA LEU A 16 -6.36 -0.77 6.86
C LEU A 16 -5.10 0.11 6.96
N LEU A 17 -4.76 0.55 8.17
CA LEU A 17 -3.50 1.27 8.43
C LEU A 17 -2.29 0.42 8.06
N ARG A 18 -2.27 -0.86 8.44
CA ARG A 18 -1.16 -1.77 8.14
C ARG A 18 -0.99 -1.99 6.63
N TRP A 19 -2.11 -2.14 5.90
CA TRP A 19 -2.10 -2.23 4.45
C TRP A 19 -1.70 -0.93 3.77
N GLY A 20 -2.15 0.22 4.27
CA GLY A 20 -1.72 1.54 3.80
C GLY A 20 -0.23 1.77 3.97
N VAL A 21 0.34 1.43 5.14
CA VAL A 21 1.77 1.52 5.40
C VAL A 21 2.57 0.60 4.47
N LEU A 22 2.10 -0.64 4.23
CA LEU A 22 2.72 -1.56 3.27
C LEU A 22 2.77 -0.99 1.86
N VAL A 23 1.67 -0.38 1.40
CA VAL A 23 1.60 0.27 0.08
C VAL A 23 2.60 1.43 -0.01
N VAL A 24 2.64 2.29 1.01
CA VAL A 24 3.55 3.44 1.04
C VAL A 24 5.00 2.97 1.05
N LEU A 25 5.33 1.96 1.85
CA LEU A 25 6.66 1.33 1.86
C LEU A 25 7.02 0.71 0.51
N LEU A 26 6.07 0.04 -0.17
CA LEU A 26 6.30 -0.49 -1.51
C LEU A 26 6.54 0.62 -2.54
N GLY A 27 5.77 1.70 -2.49
CA GLY A 27 5.90 2.83 -3.40
C GLY A 27 7.22 3.57 -3.20
N ILE A 28 7.55 3.93 -1.96
CA ILE A 28 8.82 4.60 -1.62
C ILE A 28 10.00 3.68 -1.89
N GLY A 29 9.91 2.40 -1.52
CA GLY A 29 10.95 1.40 -1.78
C GLY A 29 11.19 1.18 -3.27
N GLY A 30 10.13 1.08 -4.08
CA GLY A 30 10.21 1.00 -5.54
C GLY A 30 10.81 2.25 -6.18
N LEU A 31 10.44 3.44 -5.69
CA LEU A 31 10.99 4.71 -6.15
C LEU A 31 12.47 4.88 -5.78
N LEU A 32 12.87 4.49 -4.56
CA LEU A 32 14.26 4.47 -4.13
C LEU A 32 15.08 3.46 -4.94
N LEU A 33 14.51 2.30 -5.24
CA LEU A 33 15.17 1.29 -6.07
C LEU A 33 15.34 1.76 -7.52
N ALA A 34 14.33 2.43 -8.08
CA ALA A 34 14.39 3.04 -9.40
C ALA A 34 15.43 4.17 -9.47
N SER A 35 15.42 5.08 -8.48
CA SER A 35 16.37 6.21 -8.45
C SER A 35 17.82 5.79 -8.23
N ARG A 36 18.06 4.62 -7.62
CA ARG A 36 19.39 4.05 -7.43
C ARG A 36 19.76 2.98 -8.46
N ALA A 37 18.91 2.75 -9.45
CA ALA A 37 19.15 1.77 -10.50
C ALA A 37 20.33 2.21 -11.37
N ALA A 38 21.38 1.39 -11.40
CA ALA A 38 22.49 1.55 -12.34
C ALA A 38 22.17 0.92 -13.71
N ASP A 39 21.14 0.07 -13.78
CA ASP A 39 20.70 -0.68 -14.95
C ASP A 39 19.23 -0.42 -15.28
N ALA A 40 18.92 -0.29 -16.57
CA ALA A 40 17.55 -0.05 -17.08
C ALA A 40 16.56 -1.14 -16.65
N TYR A 41 17.04 -2.35 -16.37
CA TYR A 41 16.21 -3.44 -15.86
C TYR A 41 15.70 -3.17 -14.43
N THR A 42 16.55 -2.64 -13.55
CA THR A 42 16.18 -2.31 -12.17
C THR A 42 15.28 -1.09 -12.12
N GLU A 43 15.46 -0.14 -13.03
CA GLU A 43 14.58 1.01 -13.18
C GLU A 43 13.16 0.57 -13.60
N ALA A 44 13.04 -0.29 -14.61
CA ALA A 44 11.76 -0.84 -15.06
C ALA A 44 11.04 -1.63 -13.95
N VAL A 45 11.77 -2.45 -13.18
CA VAL A 45 11.22 -3.18 -12.03
C VAL A 45 10.75 -2.22 -10.94
N GLY A 46 11.50 -1.15 -10.66
CA GLY A 46 11.11 -0.12 -9.70
C GLY A 46 9.83 0.62 -10.10
N PHE A 47 9.65 0.93 -11.39
CA PHE A 47 8.40 1.50 -11.92
C PHE A 47 7.23 0.53 -11.82
N LEU A 48 7.42 -0.76 -12.15
CA LEU A 48 6.37 -1.77 -11.98
C LEU A 48 5.95 -1.89 -10.51
N LEU A 49 6.92 -1.92 -9.59
CA LEU A 49 6.66 -2.03 -8.16
C LEU A 49 5.91 -0.81 -7.62
N THR A 50 6.34 0.38 -8.05
CA THR A 50 5.69 1.65 -7.69
C THR A 50 4.27 1.71 -8.21
N GLY A 51 4.07 1.36 -9.49
CA GLY A 51 2.74 1.29 -10.10
C GLY A 51 1.83 0.27 -9.41
N PHE A 52 2.36 -0.91 -9.06
CA PHE A 52 1.61 -1.94 -8.34
C PHE A 52 1.23 -1.49 -6.92
N GLY A 53 2.16 -0.85 -6.20
CA GLY A 53 1.89 -0.24 -4.90
C GLY A 53 0.78 0.80 -5.00
N LEU A 54 0.85 1.69 -5.99
CA LEU A 54 -0.15 2.73 -6.21
C LEU A 54 -1.53 2.14 -6.53
N LEU A 55 -1.58 1.12 -7.40
CA LEU A 55 -2.82 0.44 -7.80
C LEU A 55 -3.45 -0.30 -6.61
N LEU A 56 -2.63 -0.96 -5.80
CA LEU A 56 -3.06 -1.66 -4.60
C LEU A 56 -3.60 -0.66 -3.56
N GLY A 57 -2.90 0.46 -3.37
CA GLY A 57 -3.34 1.57 -2.51
C GLY A 57 -4.66 2.16 -2.94
N PHE A 58 -4.79 2.45 -4.24
CA PHE A 58 -6.01 3.00 -4.83
C PHE A 58 -7.19 2.03 -4.67
N ARG A 59 -6.96 0.73 -4.91
CA ARG A 59 -7.99 -0.31 -4.74
C ARG A 59 -8.41 -0.48 -3.29
N LEU A 60 -7.47 -0.36 -2.35
CA LEU A 60 -7.78 -0.38 -0.92
C LEU A 60 -8.56 0.86 -0.49
N ALA A 61 -8.17 2.05 -0.99
CA ALA A 61 -8.86 3.30 -0.73
C ALA A 61 -10.31 3.27 -1.24
N LEU A 62 -10.54 2.77 -2.46
CA LEU A 62 -11.87 2.57 -3.01
C LEU A 62 -12.72 1.59 -2.17
N ARG A 63 -12.10 0.54 -1.63
CA ARG A 63 -12.79 -0.46 -0.80
C ARG A 63 -13.14 0.06 0.59
N VAL A 64 -12.40 1.03 1.10
CA VAL A 64 -12.70 1.73 2.36
C VAL A 64 -13.77 2.81 2.18
N SER A 65 -13.82 3.41 0.98
CA SER A 65 -14.77 4.47 0.66
C SER A 65 -16.14 3.97 0.21
N SER A 66 -16.32 2.67 -0.04
CA SER A 66 -17.58 2.03 -0.43
C SER A 66 -18.22 1.26 0.71
#